data_AF-A0A0M0LGQ0-F1
#
_entry.id   AF-A0A0M0LGQ0-F1
#
_cell.length_a   1.000
_cell.length_b   1.000
_cell.length_c   1.000
_cell.angle_alpha   90.00
_cell.angle_beta   90.00
_cell.angle_gamma   90.00
#
_symmetry.space_group_name_H-M   'P 1'
#
loop_
_entity.id
_entity.type
_entity.pdbx_description
1 polymer ?
#
loop_
_entity_poly.entity_id
_entity_poly.type
_entity_poly.pdbx_seq_one_letter_code
_entity_poly.pdbx_strand_id
1 'polypeptide(L)' 'MIKTIGIFLIAAVILWIEVPPLLEKKYKKELLVFLIFLAIGVGLSITLFGFEKSIPNPFDLLTFIFKPLNDFISLLLK' A
#
# COMPACT_ATOMS: atom_id res chain seq x y z
N MET A 1 8.46 -10.59 -6.17
CA MET A 1 9.88 -10.12 -6.13
C MET A 1 10.16 -8.99 -7.11
N ILE A 2 9.91 -9.11 -8.43
CA ILE A 2 10.21 -8.04 -9.41
C ILE A 2 9.48 -6.70 -9.10
N LYS A 3 8.24 -6.78 -8.62
CA LYS A 3 7.40 -5.62 -8.27
C LYS A 3 7.98 -4.83 -7.09
N THR A 4 8.46 -5.54 -6.07
CA THR A 4 9.09 -4.95 -4.87
C THR A 4 10.37 -4.19 -5.24
N ILE A 5 11.18 -4.74 -6.15
CA ILE A 5 12.41 -4.08 -6.64
C ILE A 5 12.06 -2.77 -7.36
N GLY A 6 11.02 -2.78 -8.20
CA GLY A 6 10.53 -1.57 -8.86
C GLY A 6 10.08 -0.48 -7.87
N ILE A 7 9.38 -0.87 -6.80
CA ILE A 7 8.93 0.06 -5.74
C ILE A 7 10.13 0.71 -5.04
N PHE A 8 11.17 -0.07 -4.71
CA PHE A 8 12.39 0.48 -4.11
C PHE A 8 13.12 1.43 -5.05
N LEU A 9 13.17 1.11 -6.35
CA LEU A 9 13.80 1.95 -7.38
C LEU A 9 13.07 3.30 -7.50
N ILE A 10 11.74 3.29 -7.53
CA ILE A 10 10.92 4.50 -7.54
C ILE A 10 11.12 5.31 -6.26
N ALA A 11 11.11 4.66 -5.10
CA ALA A 11 11.34 5.34 -3.82
C ALA A 11 12.73 5.99 -3.75
N ALA A 12 13.76 5.35 -4.30
CA ALA A 12 15.11 5.90 -4.38
C ALA A 12 15.18 7.14 -5.29
N VAL A 13 14.48 7.13 -6.42
CA VAL A 13 14.38 8.31 -7.31
C VAL A 13 13.68 9.46 -6.61
N ILE A 14 12.57 9.20 -5.92
CA ILE A 14 11.83 10.21 -5.15
C ILE A 14 12.73 10.79 -4.05
N LEU A 15 13.43 9.95 -3.29
CA LEU A 15 14.41 10.40 -2.30
C LEU A 15 15.48 11.32 -2.91
N TRP A 16 16.02 10.96 -4.08
CA TRP A 16 17.06 11.76 -4.72
C TRP A 16 16.53 13.12 -5.21
N ILE A 17 15.25 13.22 -5.60
CA ILE A 17 14.68 14.49 -6.03
C ILE A 17 14.27 15.36 -4.84
N GLU A 18 13.58 14.80 -3.85
CA GLU A 18 13.01 15.57 -2.73
C GLU A 18 14.01 15.88 -1.61
N VAL A 19 14.91 14.96 -1.25
CA VAL A 19 15.82 15.12 -0.09
C VAL A 19 16.85 16.25 -0.24
N PRO A 20 17.59 16.39 -1.36
CA PRO A 20 18.57 17.47 -1.49
C PRO A 20 17.99 18.88 -1.28
N PRO A 21 16.89 19.29 -1.93
CA PRO A 21 16.33 20.62 -1.70
C PRO A 21 15.79 20.82 -0.27
N LEU A 22 15.31 19.75 0.39
CA LEU A 22 14.87 19.80 1.79
C LEU A 22 16.05 19.96 2.77
N LEU A 23 17.19 19.32 2.48
CA LEU A 23 18.42 19.44 3.26
C LEU A 23 19.09 20.81 3.08
N GLU A 24 19.15 21.31 1.85
CA GLU A 24 19.72 22.63 1.52
C GLU A 24 18.97 23.76 2.24
N LYS A 25 17.64 23.66 2.32
CA LYS A 25 16.80 24.63 3.04
C LYS A 25 16.72 24.41 4.55
N LYS A 26 17.42 23.40 5.09
CA LYS A 26 17.44 23.01 6.52
C LYS A 26 16.05 22.70 7.10
N TYR A 27 15.08 22.32 6.27
CA TYR A 27 13.72 22.02 6.72
C TYR A 27 13.61 20.62 7.31
N LYS A 28 14.19 20.43 8.50
CA LYS A 28 14.22 19.14 9.20
C LYS A 28 12.82 18.59 9.52
N LYS A 29 11.84 19.46 9.77
CA LYS A 29 10.46 19.06 10.05
C LYS A 29 9.77 18.50 8.79
N GLU A 30 9.94 19.18 7.67
CA GLU A 30 9.36 18.76 6.38
C GLU A 30 10.01 17.48 5.88
N LEU A 31 11.33 17.35 6.02
CA LEU A 31 12.05 16.12 5.72
C LEU A 31 11.53 14.93 6.53
N LEU A 32 11.26 15.14 7.83
CA LEU A 32 10.73 14.10 8.71
C LEU A 32 9.32 13.67 8.29
N VAL A 33 8.44 14.63 8.00
CA VAL A 33 7.08 14.35 7.49
C VAL A 33 7.16 13.59 6.16
N PHE A 34 7.97 14.06 5.21
CA PHE A 34 8.20 13.38 3.93
C PHE A 34 8.68 11.95 4.13
N LEU A 35 9.67 11.72 5.00
CA LEU A 35 10.21 10.39 5.24
C LEU A 35 9.17 9.45 5.86
N ILE A 36 8.32 9.94 6.77
CA ILE A 36 7.21 9.16 7.34
C ILE A 36 6.22 8.77 6.24
N PHE A 37 5.77 9.72 5.43
CA PHE A 37 4.82 9.45 4.35
C PHE A 37 5.40 8.47 3.32
N LEU A 38 6.68 8.64 2.96
CA LEU A 38 7.38 7.75 2.04
C LEU A 38 7.50 6.34 2.65
N ALA A 39 7.89 6.22 3.92
CA ALA A 39 8.00 4.94 4.62
C ALA A 39 6.64 4.22 4.70
N ILE A 40 5.55 4.95 4.94
CA ILE A 40 4.19 4.39 4.94
C ILE A 40 3.84 3.91 3.53
N GLY A 41 4.04 4.73 2.49
CA GLY A 41 3.71 4.36 1.11
C GLY A 41 4.49 3.15 0.61
N VAL A 42 5.80 3.10 0.88
CA VAL A 42 6.69 1.98 0.53
C VAL A 42 6.33 0.74 1.36
N GLY A 43 6.13 0.90 2.67
CA GLY A 43 5.75 -0.20 3.56
C GLY A 43 4.42 -0.84 3.20
N LEU A 44 3.41 -0.02 2.88
CA LEU A 44 2.15 -0.49 2.31
C LEU A 44 2.42 -1.25 1.02
N SER A 45 3.06 -0.63 0.03
CA SER A 45 3.34 -1.25 -1.27
C SER A 45 4.08 -2.60 -1.15
N ILE A 46 5.08 -2.71 -0.27
CA ILE A 46 5.79 -3.96 0.00
C ILE A 46 4.86 -4.99 0.66
N THR A 47 4.02 -4.58 1.59
CA THR A 47 3.02 -5.47 2.20
C THR A 47 2.03 -5.98 1.15
N LEU A 48 1.65 -5.15 0.17
CA LEU A 48 0.69 -5.50 -0.88
C LEU A 48 1.28 -6.46 -1.93
N PHE A 49 2.56 -6.27 -2.30
CA PHE A 49 3.19 -6.98 -3.40
C PHE A 49 4.21 -8.05 -2.95
N GLY A 50 4.65 -8.01 -1.69
CA GLY A 50 5.72 -8.84 -1.13
C GLY A 50 5.24 -9.90 -0.14
N PHE A 51 4.19 -9.64 0.63
CA PHE A 51 3.45 -10.68 1.30
C PHE A 51 2.30 -11.07 0.39
N GLU A 52 2.18 -12.35 0.03
CA GLU A 52 1.04 -12.91 -0.75
C GLU A 52 -0.32 -12.77 -0.03
N LYS A 53 -0.42 -11.94 1.00
CA LYS A 53 -1.68 -11.33 1.39
C LYS A 53 -2.07 -10.36 0.28
N SER A 54 -2.68 -10.93 -0.76
CA SER A 54 -3.62 -10.22 -1.62
C SER A 54 -4.44 -9.33 -0.69
N ILE A 55 -4.34 -8.01 -0.85
CA ILE A 55 -5.48 -7.18 -0.46
C ILE A 55 -6.67 -7.91 -1.06
N PRO A 56 -7.66 -8.33 -0.26
CA PRO A 56 -8.87 -8.87 -0.81
C PRO A 56 -9.31 -7.84 -1.83
N ASN A 57 -9.37 -8.26 -3.11
CA ASN A 57 -9.84 -7.40 -4.18
C ASN A 57 -11.13 -6.73 -3.67
N PRO A 58 -11.45 -5.47 -3.99
CA PRO A 58 -12.77 -4.93 -3.67
C PRO A 58 -13.92 -5.92 -3.97
N PHE A 59 -13.73 -6.79 -4.98
CA PHE A 59 -14.60 -7.94 -5.25
C PHE A 59 -14.61 -9.03 -4.16
N ASP A 60 -13.49 -9.37 -3.54
CA ASP A 60 -13.39 -10.30 -2.41
C ASP A 60 -14.02 -9.72 -1.14
N LEU A 61 -13.87 -8.40 -0.91
CA LEU A 61 -14.55 -7.70 0.18
C LEU A 61 -16.07 -7.72 -0.02
N LEU A 62 -16.53 -7.44 -1.24
CA LEU A 62 -17.94 -7.62 -1.61
C LEU A 62 -18.36 -9.06 -1.37
N THR A 63 -17.58 -10.04 -1.83
CA THR A 63 -17.89 -11.46 -1.64
C THR A 63 -18.01 -11.81 -0.16
N PHE A 64 -17.15 -11.27 0.71
CA PHE A 64 -17.23 -11.48 2.16
C PHE A 64 -18.52 -10.90 2.77
N ILE A 65 -18.94 -9.71 2.32
CA ILE A 65 -20.17 -9.05 2.77
C ILE A 65 -21.42 -9.80 2.27
N PHE A 66 -21.40 -10.25 1.01
CA PHE A 66 -22.54 -10.90 0.36
C PHE A 66 -22.62 -12.41 0.64
N LYS A 67 -21.55 -13.05 1.13
CA LYS A 67 -21.52 -14.47 1.51
C LYS A 67 -22.64 -14.87 2.50
N PRO A 68 -22.84 -14.18 3.64
CA PRO A 68 -23.92 -14.53 4.58
C PRO A 68 -25.32 -14.38 3.96
N LEU A 69 -25.51 -13.43 3.03
CA LEU A 69 -26.77 -13.30 2.30
C LEU A 69 -26.98 -14.48 1.35
N ASN A 70 -25.94 -14.89 0.63
CA ASN A 70 -25.98 -16.03 -0.28
C ASN A 70 -26.26 -17.34 0.46
N ASP A 71 -25.66 -17.53 1.63
CA ASP A 71 -25.91 -18.68 2.50
C ASP A 71 -27.38 -18.69 2.98
N PHE A 72 -27.93 -17.54 3.35
CA PHE A 72 -29.35 -17.39 3.73
C PHE A 72 -30.30 -17.74 2.58
N ILE A 73 -30.01 -17.23 1.38
CA ILE A 73 -30.80 -17.49 0.17
C ILE A 73 -30.73 -18.99 -0.19
N SER A 74 -29.55 -19.61 -0.08
CA SER A 74 -29.37 -21.05 -0.36
C SER A 74 -30.10 -21.96 0.63
N LEU A 75 -30.23 -21.52 1.89
CA LEU A 75 -31.00 -22.20 2.93
C LEU A 75 -32.51 -22.07 2.71
N LEU A 76 -32.96 -20.95 2.11
CA LEU A 76 -34.38 -20.69 1.82
C LEU A 76 -34.86 -21.37 0.53
N LEU A 77 -33.94 -21.64 -0.40
CA LEU A 77 -34.20 -22.31 -1.70
C LEU A 77 -34.14 -23.85 -1.60
N LYS A 78 -33.82 -24.40 -0.44
CA LYS A 78 -33.74 -25.84 -0.17
C LYS A 78 -34.95 -26.31 0.62
#